data_AF-A0A4R9G6N3-F1
#
_entry.id   AF-A0A4R9G6N3-F1
#
_cell.length_a   1.000
_cell.length_b   1.000
_cell.length_c   1.000
_cell.angle_alpha   90.00
_cell.angle_beta   90.00
_cell.angle_gamma   90.00
#
_symmetry.space_group_name_H-M   'P 1'
#
loop_
_entity.id
_entity.type
_entity.pdbx_description
1 polymer ?
#
loop_
_entity_poly.entity_id
_entity_poly.type
_entity_poly.pdbx_seq_one_letter_code
_entity_poly.pdbx_strand_id
1 'polypeptide(L)'
;MSDQRFNTREFLEETKRLLEGDDYPNLFAAISYIPFFGWALPWFFRRRQEICKFHAIQAIKLNSGFVFLYLLVWFLREFPILSTILRWIHANPVVTDFISYVAWLSLLGYGILGALQAYQGKLFVLPFFPEIENEVRKILSKIRGSQS
;
A
#
# COMPACT_ATOMS: atom_id res chain seq x y z
N MET A 1 -28.28 6.47 -37.71
CA MET A 1 -27.55 5.89 -36.56
C MET A 1 -26.13 5.63 -37.05
N SER A 2 -25.18 6.50 -36.70
CA SER A 2 -23.80 6.41 -37.17
C SER A 2 -23.03 5.37 -36.36
N ASP A 3 -22.48 4.36 -37.03
CA ASP A 3 -21.46 3.47 -36.50
C ASP A 3 -20.23 4.29 -36.07
N GLN A 4 -20.15 4.64 -34.78
CA GLN A 4 -18.89 5.02 -34.16
C GLN A 4 -18.02 3.76 -34.10
N ARG A 5 -17.26 3.49 -35.17
CA ARG A 5 -16.12 2.58 -35.09
C ARG A 5 -15.18 3.16 -34.04
N PHE A 6 -15.20 2.58 -32.84
CA PHE A 6 -14.26 2.87 -31.78
C PHE A 6 -12.84 2.71 -32.33
N ASN A 7 -12.19 3.83 -32.62
CA ASN A 7 -10.89 3.86 -33.24
C ASN A 7 -9.86 3.52 -32.16
N THR A 8 -9.58 2.23 -31.99
CA THR A 8 -8.75 1.70 -30.91
C THR A 8 -7.39 2.41 -30.80
N ARG A 9 -6.85 2.91 -31.92
CA ARG A 9 -5.60 3.68 -31.94
C ARG A 9 -5.73 5.05 -31.25
N GLU A 10 -6.79 5.78 -31.56
CA GLU A 10 -7.09 7.09 -30.99
C GLU A 10 -7.33 6.98 -29.49
N PHE A 11 -8.09 5.95 -29.07
CA PHE A 11 -8.30 5.66 -27.66
C PHE A 11 -7.00 5.31 -26.92
N LEU A 12 -6.10 4.52 -27.54
CA LEU A 12 -4.81 4.16 -26.95
C LEU A 12 -3.87 5.37 -26.84
N GLU A 13 -3.85 6.25 -27.83
CA GLU A 13 -3.06 7.48 -27.80
C GLU A 13 -3.57 8.45 -26.73
N GLU A 14 -4.89 8.63 -26.63
CA GLU A 14 -5.50 9.46 -25.60
C GLU A 14 -5.27 8.89 -24.19
N THR A 15 -5.42 7.58 -24.01
CA THR A 15 -5.13 6.89 -22.74
C THR A 15 -3.66 7.03 -22.36
N LYS A 16 -2.73 6.85 -23.32
CA LYS A 16 -1.30 7.04 -23.07
C LYS A 16 -1.00 8.48 -22.68
N ARG A 17 -1.59 9.45 -23.37
CA ARG A 17 -1.44 10.88 -23.06
C ARG A 17 -1.97 11.20 -21.66
N LEU A 18 -3.10 10.63 -21.25
CA LEU A 18 -3.63 10.80 -19.89
C LEU A 18 -2.76 10.12 -18.83
N LEU A 19 -2.16 8.96 -19.13
CA LEU A 19 -1.28 8.25 -18.21
C LEU A 19 0.05 8.97 -18.00
N GLU A 20 0.71 9.37 -19.10
CA GLU A 20 2.06 9.97 -19.07
C GLU A 20 2.04 11.50 -18.94
N GLY A 21 0.88 12.13 -19.11
CA GLY A 21 0.72 13.58 -19.07
C GLY A 21 0.86 14.19 -17.66
N ASP A 22 0.90 15.51 -17.62
CA ASP A 22 0.99 16.29 -16.37
C ASP A 22 -0.36 16.71 -15.80
N ASP A 23 -1.46 16.30 -16.43
CA ASP A 23 -2.82 16.65 -16.04
C ASP A 23 -3.27 15.90 -14.77
N TYR A 24 -3.92 16.59 -13.81
CA TYR A 24 -4.48 15.98 -12.60
C TYR A 24 -3.50 15.18 -11.70
N PRO A 25 -2.33 15.72 -11.34
CA PRO A 25 -1.32 15.00 -10.55
C PRO A 25 -1.86 14.53 -9.19
N ASN A 26 -2.71 15.34 -8.55
CA ASN A 26 -3.31 15.01 -7.26
C ASN A 26 -4.27 13.81 -7.32
N LEU A 27 -5.01 13.67 -8.43
CA LEU A 27 -5.92 12.54 -8.63
C LEU A 27 -5.12 11.24 -8.82
N PHE A 28 -4.09 11.27 -9.66
CA PHE A 28 -3.19 10.12 -9.84
C PHE A 28 -2.44 9.77 -8.55
N ALA A 29 -2.04 10.76 -7.75
CA ALA A 29 -1.48 10.53 -6.43
C ALA A 29 -2.49 9.84 -5.49
N ALA A 30 -3.76 10.25 -5.49
CA ALA A 30 -4.82 9.62 -4.70
C ALA A 30 -5.13 8.18 -5.12
N ILE A 31 -5.11 7.89 -6.43
CA ILE A 31 -5.27 6.53 -6.98
C ILE A 31 -4.23 5.55 -6.41
N SER A 32 -3.05 6.04 -6.00
CA SER A 32 -2.02 5.20 -5.36
C SER A 32 -2.56 4.36 -4.21
N TYR A 33 -3.56 4.87 -3.49
CA TYR A 33 -4.11 4.25 -2.29
C TYR A 33 -5.21 3.22 -2.56
N ILE A 34 -5.56 2.95 -3.82
CA ILE A 34 -6.37 1.77 -4.15
C ILE A 34 -5.58 0.52 -3.73
N PRO A 35 -6.13 -0.35 -2.86
CA PRO A 35 -5.42 -1.50 -2.32
C PRO A 35 -4.78 -2.38 -3.40
N PHE A 36 -3.63 -2.95 -3.05
CA PHE A 36 -2.83 -3.91 -3.82
C PHE A 36 -2.18 -3.39 -5.10
N PHE A 37 -2.88 -2.60 -5.91
CA PHE A 37 -2.43 -2.25 -7.28
C PHE A 37 -2.41 -0.75 -7.59
N GLY A 38 -3.12 0.09 -6.83
CA GLY A 38 -3.29 1.52 -7.15
C GLY A 38 -1.97 2.27 -7.32
N TRP A 39 -0.99 1.93 -6.49
CA TRP A 39 0.35 2.54 -6.48
C TRP A 39 1.15 2.27 -7.77
N ALA A 40 0.87 1.19 -8.50
CA ALA A 40 1.63 0.83 -9.69
C ALA A 40 1.45 1.86 -10.81
N LEU A 41 0.23 2.41 -10.94
CA LEU A 41 -0.12 3.36 -11.99
C LEU A 41 0.75 4.64 -11.93
N PRO A 42 0.74 5.45 -10.85
CA PRO A 42 1.62 6.61 -10.75
C PRO A 42 3.11 6.23 -10.69
N TRP A 43 3.45 5.03 -10.19
CA TRP A 43 4.84 4.58 -10.14
C TRP A 43 5.47 4.32 -11.51
N PHE A 44 4.72 3.76 -12.47
CA PHE A 44 5.22 3.48 -13.82
C PHE A 44 5.06 4.67 -14.76
N PHE A 45 3.93 5.37 -14.70
CA PHE A 45 3.59 6.39 -15.70
C PHE A 45 3.91 7.83 -15.25
N ARG A 46 3.94 8.12 -13.94
CA ARG A 46 4.04 9.49 -13.41
C ARG A 46 5.09 9.68 -12.32
N ARG A 47 6.12 8.82 -12.28
CA ARG A 47 7.18 8.87 -11.26
C ARG A 47 8.01 10.16 -11.25
N ARG A 48 7.96 10.93 -12.34
CA ARG A 48 8.63 12.23 -12.46
C ARG A 48 7.94 13.32 -11.63
N GLN A 49 6.63 13.19 -11.39
CA GLN A 49 5.86 14.12 -10.57
C GLN A 49 6.10 13.80 -9.09
N GLU A 50 6.55 14.78 -8.32
CA GLU A 50 6.95 14.59 -6.93
C GLU A 50 5.80 14.06 -6.06
N ILE A 51 4.60 14.63 -6.20
CA ILE A 51 3.42 14.20 -5.45
C ILE A 51 3.02 12.75 -5.76
N CYS A 52 3.01 12.36 -7.05
CA CYS A 52 2.69 11.00 -7.46
C CYS A 52 3.74 10.01 -6.94
N LYS A 53 5.03 10.34 -7.06
CA LYS A 53 6.12 9.52 -6.54
C LYS A 53 6.01 9.35 -5.02
N PHE A 54 5.76 10.44 -4.30
CA PHE A 54 5.65 10.41 -2.85
C PHE A 54 4.50 9.51 -2.40
N HIS A 55 3.28 9.75 -2.89
CA HIS A 55 2.11 8.96 -2.49
C HIS A 55 2.15 7.52 -2.99
N ALA A 56 2.77 7.24 -4.14
CA ALA A 56 3.04 5.87 -4.57
C ALA A 56 3.94 5.12 -3.56
N ILE A 57 5.00 5.75 -3.06
CA ILE A 57 5.87 5.15 -2.04
C ILE A 57 5.12 4.93 -0.72
N GLN A 58 4.32 5.91 -0.28
CA GLN A 58 3.50 5.76 0.93
C GLN A 58 2.51 4.59 0.79
N ALA A 59 1.85 4.47 -0.36
CA ALA A 59 0.94 3.37 -0.63
C ALA A 59 1.66 2.01 -0.73
N ILE A 60 2.85 1.94 -1.32
CA ILE A 60 3.68 0.72 -1.33
C ILE A 60 4.00 0.27 0.09
N LYS A 61 4.41 1.19 0.96
CA LYS A 61 4.69 0.89 2.37
C LYS A 61 3.45 0.38 3.10
N LEU A 62 2.30 1.01 2.90
CA LEU A 62 1.02 0.59 3.49
C LEU A 62 0.65 -0.83 3.06
N ASN A 63 0.71 -1.11 1.76
CA ASN A 63 0.40 -2.42 1.20
C ASN A 63 1.41 -3.49 1.65
N SER A 64 2.70 -3.15 1.71
CA SER A 64 3.75 -4.07 2.16
C SER A 64 3.57 -4.42 3.64
N GLY A 65 3.25 -3.44 4.48
CA GLY A 65 2.92 -3.66 5.89
C GLY A 65 1.70 -4.56 6.05
N PHE A 66 0.65 -4.34 5.26
CA PHE A 66 -0.53 -5.21 5.24
C PHE A 66 -0.19 -6.65 4.83
N VAL A 67 0.53 -6.84 3.72
CA VAL A 67 0.94 -8.17 3.24
C VAL A 67 1.80 -8.88 4.28
N PHE A 68 2.74 -8.16 4.91
CA PHE A 68 3.55 -8.71 5.98
C PHE A 68 2.70 -9.20 7.17
N LEU A 69 1.77 -8.37 7.66
CA LEU A 69 0.86 -8.75 8.73
C LEU A 69 -0.02 -9.94 8.33
N TYR A 70 -0.53 -9.93 7.11
CA TYR A 70 -1.34 -11.03 6.59
C TYR A 70 -0.56 -12.35 6.54
N LEU A 71 0.68 -12.33 6.03
CA LEU A 71 1.57 -13.49 6.00
C LEU A 71 1.94 -13.96 7.42
N LEU A 72 2.17 -13.03 8.35
CA LEU A 72 2.42 -13.36 9.74
C LEU A 72 1.22 -14.07 10.37
N VAL A 73 0.01 -13.54 10.19
CA VAL A 73 -1.21 -14.17 10.68
C VAL A 73 -1.42 -15.54 10.05
N TRP A 74 -1.24 -15.65 8.73
CA TRP A 74 -1.33 -16.91 8.02
C TRP A 74 -0.33 -17.93 8.57
N PHE A 75 0.92 -17.52 8.80
CA PHE A 75 1.95 -18.37 9.39
C PHE A 75 1.57 -18.83 10.81
N LEU A 76 1.10 -17.92 11.66
CA LEU A 76 0.67 -18.27 13.03
C LEU A 76 -0.51 -19.25 13.05
N ARG A 77 -1.41 -19.15 12.06
CA ARG A 77 -2.58 -20.01 11.93
C ARG A 77 -2.25 -21.38 11.39
N GLU A 78 -1.39 -21.45 10.38
CA GLU A 78 -1.15 -22.68 9.60
C GLU A 78 0.07 -23.47 10.08
N PHE A 79 1.03 -22.84 10.76
CA PHE A 79 2.23 -23.53 11.22
C PHE A 79 1.90 -24.54 12.34
N PRO A 80 2.11 -25.85 12.14
CA PRO A 80 1.52 -26.91 12.98
C PRO A 80 1.85 -26.81 14.48
N ILE A 81 3.07 -26.39 14.81
CA ILE A 81 3.54 -26.27 16.20
C ILE A 81 2.88 -25.07 16.90
N LEU A 82 2.86 -23.91 16.22
CA LEU A 82 2.28 -22.67 16.75
C LEU A 82 0.75 -22.77 16.82
N SER A 83 0.11 -23.34 15.79
CA SER A 83 -1.32 -23.50 15.73
C SER A 83 -1.85 -24.43 16.83
N THR A 84 -1.08 -25.47 17.18
CA THR A 84 -1.40 -26.39 18.29
C THR A 84 -1.33 -25.69 19.65
N ILE A 85 -0.30 -24.88 19.89
CA ILE A 85 -0.16 -24.09 21.13
C ILE A 85 -1.28 -23.04 21.23
N LEU A 86 -1.57 -22.32 20.15
CA LEU A 86 -2.64 -21.32 20.09
C LEU A 86 -4.04 -21.94 20.25
N ARG A 87 -4.26 -23.16 19.73
CA ARG A 87 -5.52 -23.91 19.92
C ARG A 87 -5.72 -24.34 21.36
N TRP A 88 -4.63 -24.75 22.04
CA TRP A 88 -4.65 -25.10 23.47
C TRP A 88 -5.15 -23.95 24.35
N ILE A 89 -4.85 -22.71 23.99
CA ILE A 89 -5.25 -21.50 24.73
C ILE A 89 -6.64 -20.99 24.27
N HIS A 90 -7.35 -21.70 23.39
CA HIS A 90 -8.59 -21.23 22.72
C HIS A 90 -8.45 -19.86 22.00
N ALA A 91 -7.22 -19.37 21.83
CA ALA A 91 -6.92 -18.05 21.27
C ALA A 91 -6.86 -18.06 19.73
N ASN A 92 -6.75 -19.25 19.13
CA ASN A 92 -6.38 -19.43 17.74
C ASN A 92 -7.28 -18.69 16.73
N PRO A 93 -8.63 -18.75 16.77
CA PRO A 93 -9.40 -17.96 15.81
C PRO A 93 -9.52 -16.49 16.24
N VAL A 94 -9.77 -16.21 17.53
CA VAL A 94 -10.14 -14.87 17.99
C VAL A 94 -9.02 -13.86 17.80
N VAL A 95 -7.78 -14.21 18.16
CA VAL A 95 -6.65 -13.29 18.09
C VAL A 95 -6.21 -13.07 16.65
N THR A 96 -6.14 -14.12 15.84
CA THR A 96 -5.75 -13.99 14.43
C THR A 96 -6.79 -13.25 13.60
N ASP A 97 -8.08 -13.47 13.87
CA ASP A 97 -9.17 -12.79 13.18
C ASP A 97 -9.21 -11.32 13.59
N PHE A 98 -9.02 -11.02 14.89
CA PHE A 98 -8.91 -9.64 15.38
C PHE A 98 -7.76 -8.89 14.69
N ILE A 99 -6.55 -9.48 14.64
CA ILE A 99 -5.41 -8.87 13.96
C ILE A 99 -5.71 -8.65 12.48
N SER A 100 -6.36 -9.61 11.82
CA SER A 100 -6.75 -9.49 10.41
C SER A 100 -7.73 -8.34 10.19
N TYR A 101 -8.76 -8.21 11.03
CA TYR A 101 -9.71 -7.09 10.94
C TYR A 101 -9.05 -5.74 11.17
N VAL A 102 -8.17 -5.63 12.18
CA VAL A 102 -7.41 -4.41 12.44
C VAL A 102 -6.50 -4.07 11.26
N ALA A 103 -5.87 -5.06 10.63
CA ALA A 103 -5.04 -4.85 9.44
C ALA A 103 -5.88 -4.33 8.25
N TRP A 104 -7.05 -4.90 8.00
CA TRP A 104 -7.98 -4.44 6.97
C TRP A 104 -8.49 -3.02 7.23
N LEU A 105 -8.93 -2.74 8.47
CA LEU A 105 -9.37 -1.40 8.88
C LEU A 105 -8.25 -0.38 8.75
N SER A 106 -7.02 -0.76 9.10
CA SER A 106 -5.85 0.10 8.95
C SER A 106 -5.54 0.37 7.47
N LEU A 107 -5.54 -0.66 6.63
CA LEU A 107 -5.32 -0.51 5.18
C LEU A 107 -6.33 0.44 4.55
N LEU A 108 -7.63 0.26 4.85
CA LEU A 108 -8.69 1.10 4.31
C LEU A 108 -8.68 2.50 4.92
N GLY A 109 -8.56 2.61 6.24
CA GLY A 109 -8.54 3.89 6.95
C GLY A 109 -7.36 4.77 6.52
N TYR A 110 -6.14 4.23 6.56
CA TYR A 110 -4.96 4.95 6.08
C TYR A 110 -4.98 5.17 4.57
N GLY A 111 -5.57 4.25 3.80
CA GLY A 111 -5.77 4.42 2.36
C GLY A 111 -6.65 5.63 2.04
N ILE A 112 -7.81 5.75 2.70
CA ILE A 112 -8.73 6.89 2.55
C ILE A 112 -8.05 8.19 3.00
N LEU A 113 -7.41 8.18 4.17
CA LEU A 113 -6.70 9.37 4.69
C LEU A 113 -5.60 9.82 3.73
N GLY A 114 -4.79 8.89 3.23
CA GLY A 114 -3.74 9.16 2.24
C GLY A 114 -4.32 9.71 0.93
N ALA A 115 -5.40 9.12 0.42
CA ALA A 115 -6.07 9.55 -0.79
C ALA A 115 -6.63 10.97 -0.67
N LEU A 116 -7.29 11.29 0.45
CA LEU A 116 -7.83 12.63 0.71
C LEU A 116 -6.74 13.69 0.74
N GLN A 117 -5.61 13.40 1.41
CA GLN A 117 -4.49 14.33 1.50
C GLN A 117 -3.77 14.49 0.16
N ALA A 118 -3.60 13.40 -0.59
CA ALA A 118 -3.05 13.44 -1.95
C ALA A 118 -3.93 14.26 -2.90
N TYR A 119 -5.25 14.10 -2.81
CA TYR A 119 -6.19 14.88 -3.60
C TYR A 119 -6.12 16.39 -3.27
N GLN A 120 -5.86 16.73 -2.01
CA GLN A 120 -5.61 18.11 -1.57
C GLN A 120 -4.22 18.65 -1.96
N GLY A 121 -3.37 17.85 -2.61
CA GLY A 121 -2.04 18.28 -3.03
C GLY A 121 -0.98 18.24 -1.92
N LYS A 122 -1.25 17.59 -0.79
CA LYS A 122 -0.38 17.62 0.39
C LYS A 122 0.54 16.41 0.45
N LEU A 123 1.85 16.64 0.60
CA LEU A 123 2.84 15.60 0.90
C LEU A 123 2.68 15.10 2.34
N PHE A 124 1.66 14.29 2.56
CA PHE A 124 1.30 13.76 3.88
C PHE A 124 1.90 12.37 4.10
N VAL A 125 2.82 12.26 5.07
CA VAL A 125 3.33 10.97 5.54
C VAL A 125 2.24 10.33 6.40
N LEU A 126 1.94 9.05 6.13
CA LEU A 126 0.96 8.33 6.96
C LEU A 126 1.46 8.25 8.42
N PRO A 127 0.58 8.41 9.42
CA PRO A 127 0.93 8.26 10.83
C PRO A 127 1.61 6.90 11.10
N PHE A 128 2.50 6.85 12.08
CA PHE A 128 3.27 5.65 12.50
C PHE A 128 4.37 5.17 11.54
N PHE A 129 4.39 5.61 10.27
CA PHE A 129 5.47 5.23 9.35
C PHE A 129 6.85 5.75 9.81
N PRO A 130 7.00 7.01 10.27
CA PRO A 130 8.28 7.49 10.77
C PRO A 130 8.78 6.66 11.97
N GLU A 131 7.90 6.34 12.90
CA GLU A 131 8.23 5.54 14.08
C GLU A 131 8.65 4.11 13.69
N ILE A 132 7.86 3.44 12.83
CA ILE A 132 8.17 2.09 12.35
C ILE A 132 9.52 2.07 11.59
N GLU A 133 9.76 3.05 10.71
CA GLU A 133 11.04 3.13 9.98
C GLU A 133 12.23 3.34 10.92
N ASN A 134 12.07 4.17 11.95
CA ASN A 134 13.12 4.41 12.93
C ASN A 134 13.43 3.16 13.75
N GLU A 135 12.41 2.43 14.21
CA GLU A 135 12.60 1.17 14.94
C GLU A 135 13.22 0.08 14.05
N VAL A 136 12.77 -0.05 12.80
CA VAL A 136 13.37 -0.99 11.83
C VAL A 136 14.84 -0.64 11.60
N ARG A 137 15.17 0.64 11.38
CA ARG A 137 16.58 1.08 11.23
C ARG A 137 17.42 0.75 12.46
N LYS A 138 16.87 0.94 13.66
CA LYS A 138 17.55 0.66 14.94
C LYS A 138 17.83 -0.84 15.12
N ILE A 139 16.89 -1.71 14.74
CA ILE A 139 17.08 -3.16 14.78
C ILE A 139 18.14 -3.58 13.76
N LEU A 140 18.05 -3.08 12.53
CA LEU A 140 19.01 -3.39 11.47
C LEU A 140 20.42 -2.90 11.79
N SER A 141 20.56 -1.70 12.37
CA SER A 141 21.87 -1.18 12.78
C SER A 141 22.49 -2.00 13.91
N LYS A 142 21.68 -2.50 14.85
CA LYS A 142 22.14 -3.39 15.91
C LYS A 142 22.62 -4.73 15.36
N ILE A 143 21.91 -5.32 14.40
CA ILE A 143 22.32 -6.56 13.73
C ILE A 143 23.63 -6.36 12.94
N ARG A 144 23.74 -5.23 12.22
CA ARG A 144 24.93 -4.90 11.43
C ARG A 144 26.15 -4.55 12.29
N GLY A 145 25.95 -3.87 13.42
CA GLY A 145 27.02 -3.55 14.38
C GLY A 145 27.44 -4.74 15.24
N SER A 146 26.61 -5.79 15.34
CA SER A 146 26.95 -7.03 16.04
C SER A 146 27.84 -7.98 15.21
N GLN A 147 28.16 -7.62 13.96
CA GLN A 147 29.02 -8.40 13.07
C GLN A 147 30.43 -7.78 12.88
N SER A 148 30.85 -6.82 13.72
CA SER A 148 32.24 -6.33 13.76
C SER A 148 32.97 -6.76 15.02
#